data_AF-A0A964AUP4-F1
#
_entry.id   AF-A0A964AUP4-F1
#
_cell.length_a   1.000
_cell.length_b   1.000
_cell.length_c   1.000
_cell.angle_alpha   90.00
_cell.angle_beta   90.00
_cell.angle_gamma   90.00
#
_symmetry.space_group_name_H-M   'P 1'
#
loop_
_entity.id
_entity.type
_entity.pdbx_description
1 polymer ?
#
loop_
_entity_poly.entity_id
_entity_poly.type
_entity_poly.pdbx_seq_one_letter_code
_entity_poly.pdbx_strand_id
1 'polypeptide(L)'
;MAEAMVAGHGFGNEYYGFTYDTDIDEEDDEEPFVGVQVNDYEEEVVLSHADFDDLMLRVFDAWIVSTDRHHLDREPWWPAFIRDVETIRARVAART
;
A
#
# COMPACT_ATOMS: atom_id res chain seq x y z
N MET A 1 -0.61 -6.01 2.94
CA MET A 1 -0.18 -4.65 2.59
C MET A 1 0.15 -4.52 1.10
N ALA A 2 1.26 -5.04 0.58
CA ALA A 2 1.57 -4.94 -0.85
C ALA A 2 0.49 -5.57 -1.76
N GLU A 3 -0.05 -6.73 -1.36
CA GLU A 3 -1.21 -7.35 -2.01
C GLU A 3 -2.43 -6.42 -2.07
N ALA A 4 -2.78 -5.78 -0.94
CA ALA A 4 -3.90 -4.85 -0.85
C ALA A 4 -3.71 -3.63 -1.77
N MET A 5 -2.49 -3.08 -1.83
CA MET A 5 -2.13 -2.02 -2.76
C MET A 5 -2.20 -2.44 -4.23
N VAL A 6 -1.91 -3.70 -4.55
CA VAL A 6 -2.09 -4.24 -5.91
C VAL A 6 -3.57 -4.39 -6.24
N ALA A 7 -4.38 -4.76 -5.27
CA ALA A 7 -5.83 -4.88 -5.43
C ALA A 7 -6.56 -3.51 -5.44
N GLY A 8 -5.92 -2.44 -4.99
CA GLY A 8 -6.57 -1.14 -4.78
C GLY A 8 -7.55 -1.18 -3.61
N HIS A 9 -7.19 -1.94 -2.57
CA HIS A 9 -7.99 -2.09 -1.35
C HIS A 9 -7.20 -1.63 -0.13
N GLY A 10 -7.94 -1.12 0.85
CA GLY A 10 -7.43 -0.70 2.13
C GLY A 10 -6.78 -1.82 2.93
N PHE A 11 -5.92 -1.44 3.86
CA PHE A 11 -5.23 -2.36 4.76
C PHE A 11 -4.98 -1.69 6.10
N GLY A 12 -5.42 -2.33 7.17
CA GLY A 12 -5.21 -1.84 8.53
C GLY A 12 -6.47 -1.95 9.38
N ASN A 13 -6.65 -0.98 10.26
CA ASN A 13 -7.85 -0.77 11.07
C ASN A 13 -8.23 0.73 11.06
N GLU A 14 -9.29 1.08 11.78
CA GLU A 14 -9.82 2.45 11.89
C GLU A 14 -8.82 3.49 12.40
N TYR A 15 -7.72 3.07 13.04
CA TYR A 15 -6.71 3.97 13.60
C TYR A 15 -5.39 3.97 12.82
N TYR A 16 -5.06 2.85 12.17
CA TYR A 16 -3.76 2.68 11.51
C TYR A 16 -3.95 1.92 10.21
N GLY A 17 -3.58 2.56 9.10
CA GLY A 17 -3.65 1.90 7.80
C GLY A 17 -3.82 2.87 6.66
N PHE A 18 -4.44 2.36 5.61
CA PHE A 18 -4.88 3.18 4.49
C PHE A 18 -6.15 2.61 3.88
N THR A 19 -6.90 3.49 3.22
CA THR A 19 -8.15 3.20 2.52
C THR A 19 -8.07 3.81 1.12
N TYR A 20 -8.47 3.06 0.10
CA TYR A 20 -8.59 3.62 -1.25
C TYR A 20 -9.94 4.33 -1.39
N ASP A 21 -9.98 5.38 -2.20
CA ASP A 21 -11.24 6.05 -2.59
C ASP A 21 -12.27 5.08 -3.19
N THR A 22 -11.82 3.98 -3.80
CA THR A 22 -12.67 2.93 -4.34
C THR A 22 -13.26 1.97 -3.30
N ASP A 23 -12.84 2.06 -2.04
CA ASP A 23 -13.38 1.24 -0.94
C ASP A 23 -14.58 1.91 -0.24
N ILE A 24 -14.82 3.21 -0.48
CA ILE A 24 -15.94 3.93 0.13
C ILE A 24 -17.21 3.60 -0.64
N ASP A 25 -18.21 3.07 0.05
CA ASP A 25 -19.55 2.88 -0.52
C ASP A 25 -20.33 4.21 -0.45
N GLU A 26 -21.17 4.49 -1.46
CA GLU A 26 -22.01 5.72 -1.48
C GLU A 26 -23.00 5.81 -0.31
N GLU A 27 -23.21 4.70 0.42
CA GLU A 27 -24.07 4.62 1.61
C GLU A 27 -23.33 4.90 2.92
N ASP A 28 -22.00 5.00 2.89
CA ASP A 28 -21.20 5.31 4.07
C ASP A 28 -21.31 6.80 4.43
N ASP A 29 -21.39 7.10 5.74
CA ASP A 29 -21.37 8.47 6.26
C ASP A 29 -19.98 9.13 6.15
N GLU A 30 -19.03 8.51 5.45
CA GLU A 30 -17.67 9.00 5.24
C GLU A 30 -17.61 10.10 4.16
N GLU A 31 -16.79 11.13 4.40
CA GLU A 31 -16.61 12.20 3.43
C GLU A 31 -15.86 11.66 2.20
N PRO A 32 -16.40 11.80 0.98
CA PRO A 32 -15.75 11.25 -0.21
C PRO A 32 -14.44 11.97 -0.49
N PHE A 33 -13.39 11.19 -0.76
CA PHE A 33 -12.08 11.69 -1.18
C PHE A 33 -11.66 11.07 -2.53
N VAL A 34 -10.59 11.60 -3.13
CA VAL A 34 -9.97 11.03 -4.33
C VAL A 34 -8.52 10.73 -4.01
N GLY A 35 -8.11 9.47 -4.17
CA GLY A 35 -6.77 9.03 -3.85
C GLY A 35 -6.73 7.89 -2.81
N VAL A 36 -5.72 7.94 -1.95
CA VAL A 36 -5.54 7.02 -0.82
C VAL A 36 -5.47 7.83 0.45
N GLN A 37 -6.38 7.56 1.38
CA GLN A 37 -6.35 8.09 2.73
C GLN A 37 -5.42 7.23 3.58
N VAL A 38 -4.42 7.84 4.22
CA VAL A 38 -3.51 7.18 5.17
C VAL A 38 -3.88 7.66 6.57
N ASN A 39 -4.17 6.70 7.45
CA ASN A 39 -4.63 6.93 8.80
C ASN A 39 -3.52 6.62 9.81
N ASP A 40 -3.25 7.58 10.69
CA ASP A 40 -2.57 7.41 11.97
C ASP A 40 -3.50 7.91 13.07
N TYR A 41 -3.38 7.38 14.30
CA TYR A 41 -4.37 7.52 15.38
C TYR A 41 -4.95 8.93 15.60
N GLU A 42 -4.17 9.98 15.34
CA GLU A 42 -4.56 11.39 15.48
C GLU A 42 -4.55 12.18 14.16
N GLU A 43 -4.06 11.60 13.06
CA GLU A 43 -3.81 12.31 11.80
C GLU A 43 -4.28 11.52 10.58
N GLU A 44 -4.92 12.22 9.66
CA GLU A 44 -5.32 11.71 8.38
C GLU A 44 -4.64 12.51 7.28
N VAL A 45 -4.11 11.82 6.27
CA VAL A 45 -3.59 12.46 5.06
C VAL A 45 -4.10 11.75 3.81
N VAL A 46 -4.65 12.52 2.87
CA VAL A 46 -5.02 12.02 1.56
C VAL A 46 -3.89 12.28 0.57
N LEU A 47 -3.44 11.22 -0.09
CA LEU A 47 -2.42 11.25 -1.14
C LEU A 47 -3.04 10.86 -2.47
N SER A 48 -2.46 11.34 -3.58
CA SER A 48 -2.80 10.74 -4.88
C SER A 48 -2.38 9.26 -4.91
N HIS A 49 -3.04 8.42 -5.72
CA HIS A 49 -2.60 7.02 -5.91
C HIS A 49 -1.13 6.94 -6.33
N ALA A 50 -0.66 7.90 -7.13
CA ALA A 50 0.72 7.95 -7.59
C ALA A 50 1.71 8.26 -6.47
N ASP A 51 1.43 9.27 -5.65
CA ASP A 51 2.29 9.64 -4.52
C ASP A 51 2.33 8.53 -3.46
N PHE A 52 1.20 7.85 -3.24
CA PHE A 52 1.13 6.72 -2.33
C PHE A 52 1.95 5.51 -2.83
N ASP A 53 1.84 5.15 -4.11
CA ASP A 53 2.68 4.11 -4.73
C ASP A 53 4.18 4.44 -4.58
N ASP A 54 4.58 5.69 -4.85
CA ASP A 54 5.97 6.14 -4.75
C ASP A 54 6.49 6.07 -3.31
N LEU A 55 5.68 6.49 -2.33
CA LEU A 55 6.00 6.41 -0.90
C LEU A 55 6.19 4.96 -0.47
N MET A 56 5.20 4.11 -0.74
CA MET A 56 5.20 2.73 -0.26
C MET A 56 6.25 1.88 -0.96
N LEU A 57 6.57 2.13 -2.23
CA LEU A 57 7.68 1.47 -2.90
C LEU A 57 9.01 1.72 -2.17
N ARG A 58 9.26 2.94 -1.69
CA ARG A 58 10.47 3.25 -0.91
C ARG A 58 10.50 2.48 0.42
N VAL A 59 9.34 2.34 1.07
CA VAL A 59 9.20 1.55 2.31
C VAL A 59 9.49 0.08 2.03
N PHE A 60 8.91 -0.50 0.98
CA PHE A 60 9.13 -1.90 0.63
C PHE A 60 10.59 -2.17 0.20
N ASP A 61 11.20 -1.26 -0.57
CA ASP A 61 12.62 -1.36 -0.92
C ASP A 61 13.51 -1.35 0.32
N ALA A 62 13.22 -0.47 1.29
CA ALA A 62 13.93 -0.45 2.56
C ALA A 62 13.76 -1.76 3.35
N TRP A 63 12.54 -2.35 3.36
CA TRP A 63 12.28 -3.64 4.02
C TRP A 63 13.01 -4.80 3.34
N ILE A 64 12.97 -4.85 2.00
CA ILE A 64 13.63 -5.91 1.22
C ILE A 64 15.16 -5.88 1.43
N VAL A 65 15.75 -4.69 1.48
CA VAL A 65 17.19 -4.53 1.71
C VAL A 65 17.60 -4.83 3.15
N SER A 66 16.77 -4.46 4.13
CA SER A 66 17.11 -4.61 5.54
C SER A 66 16.86 -6.02 6.10
N THR A 67 16.13 -6.88 5.39
CA THR A 67 15.77 -8.20 5.90
C THR A 67 16.73 -9.31 5.48
N ASP A 68 17.05 -10.23 6.39
CA ASP A 68 17.85 -11.42 6.09
C ASP A 68 17.09 -12.41 5.20
N ARG A 69 17.51 -12.48 3.94
CA ARG A 69 16.91 -13.34 2.90
C ARG A 69 16.96 -14.82 3.23
N HIS A 70 17.93 -15.30 4.02
CA HIS A 70 18.06 -16.74 4.32
C HIS A 70 16.86 -17.30 5.09
N HIS A 71 16.20 -16.46 5.88
CA HIS A 71 15.00 -16.83 6.61
C HIS A 71 13.74 -16.64 5.77
N LEU A 72 13.63 -15.55 5.03
CA LEU A 72 12.44 -15.22 4.26
C LEU A 72 12.24 -16.06 3.01
N ASP A 73 13.29 -16.56 2.36
CA ASP A 73 13.14 -17.42 1.19
C ASP A 73 12.44 -18.76 1.50
N ARG A 74 12.29 -19.09 2.79
CA ARG A 74 11.54 -20.26 3.27
C ARG A 74 10.10 -19.95 3.67
N GLU A 75 9.76 -18.67 3.76
CA GLU A 75 8.42 -18.22 4.11
C GLU A 75 7.51 -18.26 2.89
N PRO A 76 6.34 -18.95 2.94
CA PRO A 76 5.45 -19.10 1.78
C PRO A 76 4.94 -17.77 1.20
N TRP A 77 4.85 -16.73 2.04
CA TRP A 77 4.34 -15.41 1.65
C TRP A 77 5.41 -14.54 0.96
N TRP A 78 6.70 -14.84 1.13
CA TRP A 78 7.77 -13.97 0.64
C TRP A 78 7.82 -13.85 -0.89
N PRO A 79 7.72 -14.93 -1.69
CA PRO A 79 7.65 -14.80 -3.14
C PRO A 79 6.44 -14.00 -3.62
N ALA A 80 5.29 -14.13 -2.95
CA ALA A 80 4.08 -13.38 -3.27
C ALA A 80 4.28 -11.88 -2.98
N PHE A 81 4.82 -11.54 -1.81
CA PHE A 81 5.17 -10.17 -1.45
C PHE A 81 6.11 -9.53 -2.49
N ILE A 82 7.19 -10.21 -2.88
CA ILE A 82 8.12 -9.68 -3.90
C ILE A 82 7.42 -9.42 -5.23
N ARG A 83 6.57 -10.35 -5.69
CA ARG A 83 5.78 -10.18 -6.92
C ARG A 83 4.87 -8.95 -6.84
N ASP A 84 4.21 -8.74 -5.70
CA ASP A 84 3.29 -7.63 -5.52
C ASP A 84 4.05 -6.29 -5.48
N VAL A 85 5.23 -6.24 -4.83
CA VAL A 85 6.13 -5.07 -4.87
C VAL A 85 6.62 -4.78 -6.28
N GLU A 86 7.00 -5.78 -7.07
CA GLU A 86 7.40 -5.57 -8.47
C GLU A 86 6.24 -5.08 -9.36
N THR A 87 5.00 -5.44 -9.03
CA THR A 87 3.81 -4.90 -9.68
C THR A 87 3.64 -3.40 -9.39
N ILE A 88 3.86 -2.99 -8.14
CA ILE A 88 3.88 -1.57 -7.75
C ILE A 88 5.02 -0.84 -8.46
N ARG A 89 6.23 -1.43 -8.51
CA ARG A 89 7.38 -0.86 -9.21
C ARG A 89 7.10 -0.64 -10.70
N ALA A 90 6.45 -1.59 -11.37
CA ALA A 90 6.07 -1.46 -12.77
C ALA A 90 5.06 -0.32 -12.99
N ARG A 91 4.08 -0.13 -12.08
CA ARG A 91 3.15 1.00 -12.12
C ARG A 91 3.87 2.33 -12.00
N VAL A 92 4.80 2.46 -11.04
CA VAL A 92 5.63 3.65 -10.85
C VAL A 92 6.45 3.96 -12.12
N ALA A 93 7.12 2.95 -12.67
CA ALA A 93 7.96 3.10 -13.85
C ALA A 93 7.18 3.52 -15.11
N ALA A 94 5.94 3.04 -15.28
CA ALA A 94 5.09 3.38 -16.42
C ALA A 94 4.62 4.85 -16.45
N ARG A 95 4.76 5.57 -15.34
CA ARG A 95 4.42 7.01 -15.22
C ARG A 95 5.57 7.94 -15.60
N THR A 96 6.79 7.41 -15.76
CA THR A 96 8.03 8.18 -16.05
C THR A 96 8.33 8.18 -17.54
#